data_AF-A0A967LAF2-F1
#
_entry.id   AF-A0A967LAF2-F1
#
_cell.length_a   1.000
_cell.length_b   1.000
_cell.length_c   1.000
_cell.angle_alpha   90.00
_cell.angle_beta   90.00
_cell.angle_gamma   90.00
#
_symmetry.space_group_name_H-M   'P 1'
#
loop_
_entity.id
_entity.type
_entity.pdbx_description
1 polymer ?
#
loop_
_entity_poly.entity_id
_entity_poly.type
_entity_poly.pdbx_seq_one_letter_code
_entity_poly.pdbx_strand_id
1 'polypeptide(L)'
;HGVNHGKWDLKGDNLDQLSPILSPIDDVKQYCNVFAGLRNAAGGHNLGTSAFLTGNRPAKTADPANVNVGNPSIDQVIGHLCPGAVLPTLELAQSPPKRGAGGNGVSHVYTSHISWKDARTPVPA
;
A
#
# COMPACT_ATOMS: atom_id res chain seq x y z
N HIS A 1 -3.17 12.75 -13.04
CA HIS A 1 -4.31 13.53 -12.49
C HIS A 1 -4.86 13.03 -11.15
N GLY A 2 -4.18 12.15 -10.41
CA GLY A 2 -4.69 11.64 -9.12
C GLY A 2 -4.83 12.69 -7.99
N VAL A 3 -4.27 13.88 -8.17
CA VAL A 3 -4.39 14.99 -7.21
C VAL A 3 -5.67 15.82 -7.36
N ASN A 4 -6.40 15.67 -8.47
CA ASN A 4 -7.64 16.40 -8.73
C ASN A 4 -8.85 15.51 -8.41
N HIS A 5 -9.08 15.26 -7.13
CA HIS A 5 -10.10 14.31 -6.65
C HIS A 5 -11.48 14.60 -7.24
N GLY A 6 -11.91 15.87 -7.30
CA GLY A 6 -13.20 16.26 -7.89
C GLY A 6 -13.36 15.98 -9.40
N LYS A 7 -12.31 15.58 -10.11
CA LYS A 7 -12.40 15.10 -11.50
C LYS A 7 -12.54 13.58 -11.62
N TRP A 8 -12.31 12.85 -10.53
CA TRP A 8 -12.44 11.40 -10.41
C TRP A 8 -13.73 11.00 -9.68
N ASP A 9 -14.04 11.71 -8.60
CA ASP A 9 -15.12 11.36 -7.68
C ASP A 9 -16.47 11.26 -8.40
N LEU A 10 -17.21 10.19 -8.10
CA LEU A 10 -18.60 10.04 -8.52
C LEU A 10 -19.47 11.05 -7.75
N LYS A 11 -20.53 11.52 -8.41
CA LYS A 11 -21.51 12.43 -7.78
C LYS A 11 -22.59 11.72 -6.97
N GLY A 12 -22.51 10.39 -6.84
CA GLY A 12 -23.44 9.55 -6.09
C GLY A 12 -22.99 8.09 -6.06
N ASP A 13 -23.91 7.20 -5.72
CA ASP A 13 -23.61 5.77 -5.46
C ASP A 13 -23.75 4.89 -6.72
N ASN A 14 -23.91 5.50 -7.89
CA ASN A 14 -24.06 4.81 -9.16
C ASN A 14 -23.29 5.53 -10.29
N LEU A 15 -23.31 4.93 -11.48
CA LEU A 15 -22.60 5.44 -12.66
C LEU A 15 -23.50 6.28 -13.59
N ASP A 16 -24.66 6.75 -13.13
CA ASP A 16 -25.58 7.55 -13.96
C ASP A 16 -24.97 8.90 -14.32
N GLN A 17 -24.15 9.47 -13.43
CA GLN A 17 -23.44 10.72 -13.62
C GLN A 17 -21.93 10.52 -13.51
N LEU A 18 -21.27 10.37 -14.65
CA LEU A 18 -19.82 10.20 -14.72
C LEU A 18 -19.08 11.53 -14.53
N SER A 19 -17.96 11.47 -13.81
CA SER A 19 -17.01 12.58 -13.71
C SER A 19 -16.21 12.72 -15.03
N PRO A 20 -15.55 13.87 -15.29
CA PRO A 20 -14.83 14.07 -16.55
C PRO A 20 -13.76 13.01 -16.85
N ILE A 21 -13.17 12.38 -15.83
CA ILE A 21 -12.17 11.33 -16.04
C ILE A 21 -12.83 9.96 -16.26
N LEU A 22 -14.04 9.76 -15.72
CA LEU A 22 -14.81 8.55 -15.94
C LEU A 22 -15.67 8.61 -17.20
N SER A 23 -15.81 9.75 -17.88
CA SER A 23 -16.63 9.85 -19.10
C SER A 23 -16.28 8.85 -20.20
N PRO A 24 -15.02 8.37 -20.37
CA PRO A 24 -14.71 7.37 -21.40
C PRO A 24 -15.36 5.99 -21.17
N ILE A 25 -15.90 5.69 -19.97
CA ILE A 25 -16.54 4.40 -19.68
C ILE A 25 -18.07 4.42 -19.89
N ASP A 26 -18.66 5.51 -20.41
CA ASP A 26 -20.13 5.66 -20.49
C ASP A 26 -20.83 4.51 -21.25
N ASP A 27 -20.27 4.11 -22.40
CA ASP A 27 -20.85 3.05 -23.25
C ASP A 27 -20.80 1.65 -22.60
N VAL A 28 -19.95 1.47 -21.59
CA VAL A 28 -19.70 0.18 -20.93
C VAL A 28 -20.00 0.21 -19.43
N LYS A 29 -20.58 1.30 -18.91
CA LYS A 29 -20.73 1.52 -17.46
C LYS A 29 -21.56 0.44 -16.76
N GLN A 30 -22.53 -0.17 -17.45
CA GLN A 30 -23.29 -1.32 -16.94
C GLN A 30 -22.43 -2.56 -16.65
N TYR A 31 -21.22 -2.63 -17.19
CA TYR A 31 -20.25 -3.71 -16.97
C TYR A 31 -19.10 -3.32 -16.04
N CYS A 32 -19.12 -2.10 -15.49
CA CYS A 32 -18.05 -1.57 -14.66
C CYS A 32 -18.46 -1.46 -13.19
N ASN A 33 -17.49 -1.72 -12.31
CA ASN A 33 -17.57 -1.35 -10.90
C ASN A 33 -16.50 -0.30 -10.62
N VAL A 34 -16.86 0.77 -9.91
CA VAL A 34 -15.93 1.81 -9.49
C VAL A 34 -15.85 1.82 -7.97
N PHE A 35 -14.64 1.58 -7.46
CA PHE A 35 -14.36 1.65 -6.02
C PHE A 35 -13.68 2.98 -5.70
N ALA A 36 -14.34 3.80 -4.88
CA ALA A 36 -13.82 5.08 -4.41
C ALA A 36 -13.30 4.98 -2.97
N GLY A 37 -12.58 6.01 -2.51
CA GLY A 37 -12.12 6.10 -1.12
C GLY A 37 -10.94 5.18 -0.77
N LEU A 38 -10.35 4.49 -1.76
CA LEU A 38 -9.13 3.73 -1.58
C LEU A 38 -7.99 4.69 -1.25
N ARG A 39 -7.45 4.57 -0.03
CA ARG A 39 -6.36 5.41 0.47
C ARG A 39 -5.26 4.55 1.05
N ASN A 40 -4.01 4.95 0.81
CA ASN A 40 -2.89 4.36 1.51
C ASN A 40 -2.81 4.96 2.94
N ALA A 41 -2.88 4.11 3.97
CA ALA A 41 -2.83 4.51 5.37
C ALA A 41 -1.53 5.26 5.75
N ALA A 42 -0.41 4.94 5.09
CA ALA A 42 0.90 5.55 5.36
C ALA A 42 0.96 7.05 5.09
N GLY A 43 0.29 7.54 4.03
CA GLY A 43 0.42 8.90 3.53
C GLY A 43 1.86 9.29 3.11
N GLY A 44 2.01 9.88 1.92
CA GLY A 44 3.30 10.33 1.41
C GLY A 44 4.21 9.20 0.90
N HIS A 45 5.23 9.58 0.12
CA HIS A 45 6.06 8.64 -0.63
C HIS A 45 6.85 7.66 0.26
N ASN A 46 7.41 8.14 1.37
CA ASN A 46 8.44 7.40 2.11
C ASN A 46 7.91 6.28 3.02
N LEU A 47 6.63 6.33 3.41
CA LEU A 47 5.99 5.27 4.20
C LEU A 47 5.15 4.32 3.34
N GLY A 48 4.84 4.73 2.11
CA GLY A 48 3.90 4.04 1.22
C GLY A 48 4.33 2.61 0.90
N THR A 49 5.62 2.37 0.68
CA THR A 49 6.17 1.04 0.37
C THR A 49 5.88 0.05 1.50
N SER A 50 6.26 0.38 2.74
CA SER A 50 6.01 -0.48 3.91
C SER A 50 4.55 -0.67 4.30
N ALA A 51 3.67 0.22 3.85
CA ALA A 51 2.23 0.12 4.10
C ALA A 51 1.49 -0.75 3.08
N PHE A 52 2.15 -1.12 1.96
CA PHE A 52 1.47 -1.68 0.80
C PHE A 52 0.77 -3.01 1.10
N LEU A 53 1.45 -3.97 1.73
CA LEU A 53 0.86 -5.25 2.10
C LEU A 53 0.38 -5.31 3.56
N THR A 54 0.72 -4.33 4.39
CA THR A 54 0.30 -4.30 5.80
C THR A 54 -1.04 -3.59 5.97
N GLY A 55 -1.39 -2.68 5.05
CA GLY A 55 -2.63 -1.89 5.12
C GLY A 55 -2.66 -0.88 6.27
N ASN A 56 -1.55 -0.74 7.01
CA ASN A 56 -1.44 0.10 8.20
C ASN A 56 -0.51 1.28 7.98
N ARG A 57 -0.67 2.31 8.82
CA ARG A 57 0.22 3.47 8.83
C ARG A 57 1.46 3.14 9.69
N PRO A 58 2.67 3.04 9.11
CA PRO A 58 3.86 2.77 9.91
C PRO A 58 4.18 3.93 10.86
N ALA A 59 4.77 3.62 12.01
CA ALA A 59 5.25 4.61 12.95
C ALA A 59 6.37 5.43 12.31
N LYS A 60 6.24 6.76 12.31
CA LYS A 60 7.30 7.64 11.80
C LYS A 60 8.51 7.60 12.74
N THR A 61 9.63 7.07 12.25
CA THR A 61 10.91 7.02 12.98
C THR A 61 12.07 7.11 12.01
N ALA A 62 13.17 7.73 12.44
CA ALA A 62 14.45 7.72 11.74
C ALA A 62 15.33 6.52 12.17
N ASP A 63 15.06 5.95 13.34
CA ASP A 63 15.82 4.85 13.92
C ASP A 63 15.28 3.51 13.40
N PRO A 64 16.10 2.71 12.67
CA PRO A 64 15.71 1.39 12.20
C PRO A 64 15.35 0.41 13.33
N ALA A 65 15.86 0.58 14.55
CA ALA A 65 15.48 -0.28 15.68
C ALA A 65 14.04 -0.05 16.16
N ASN A 66 13.47 1.10 15.82
CA ASN A 66 12.15 1.55 16.26
C ASN A 66 11.05 1.39 15.18
N VAL A 67 11.36 0.72 14.06
CA VAL A 67 10.37 0.54 12.99
C VAL A 67 9.19 -0.30 13.47
N ASN A 68 7.99 0.09 13.04
CA ASN A 68 6.76 -0.60 13.36
C ASN A 68 5.70 -0.33 12.26
N VAL A 69 5.27 -1.36 11.55
CA VAL A 69 4.20 -1.32 10.53
C VAL A 69 2.83 -1.77 11.07
N GLY A 70 2.74 -2.12 12.35
CA GLY A 70 1.50 -2.45 13.06
C GLY A 70 1.12 -3.92 13.03
N ASN A 71 1.36 -4.63 11.93
CA ASN A 71 0.98 -6.04 11.74
C ASN A 71 1.87 -6.76 10.70
N PRO A 72 1.85 -8.10 10.67
CA PRO A 72 2.36 -8.86 9.54
C PRO A 72 1.69 -8.45 8.23
N SER A 73 2.43 -8.48 7.12
CA SER A 73 1.86 -8.25 5.79
C SER A 73 0.90 -9.35 5.37
N ILE A 74 -0.04 -9.03 4.48
CA ILE A 74 -1.12 -9.95 4.08
C ILE A 74 -0.60 -11.21 3.40
N ASP A 75 0.53 -11.15 2.69
CA ASP A 75 1.19 -12.32 2.11
C ASP A 75 1.67 -13.30 3.18
N GLN A 76 2.17 -12.81 4.31
CA GLN A 76 2.59 -13.65 5.44
C GLN A 76 1.38 -14.31 6.13
N VAL A 77 0.29 -13.57 6.26
CA VAL A 77 -0.98 -14.10 6.80
C VAL A 77 -1.52 -15.20 5.89
N ILE A 78 -1.54 -14.97 4.57
CA ILE A 78 -1.99 -15.97 3.59
C ILE A 78 -1.07 -17.19 3.58
N GLY A 79 0.25 -17.00 3.63
CA GLY A 79 1.20 -18.11 3.65
C GLY A 79 1.01 -19.05 4.83
N HIS A 80 0.65 -18.52 6.00
CA HIS A 80 0.29 -19.35 7.15
C HIS A 80 -0.98 -20.18 6.93
N LEU A 81 -1.95 -19.67 6.17
CA LEU A 81 -3.19 -20.36 5.83
C LEU A 81 -3.01 -21.38 4.69
N CYS A 82 -1.92 -21.28 3.93
CA CYS A 82 -1.65 -22.10 2.74
C CYS A 82 -0.30 -22.84 2.82
N PRO A 83 -0.04 -23.67 3.85
CA PRO A 83 1.28 -24.29 4.07
C PRO A 83 1.71 -25.28 2.98
N GLY A 84 0.78 -25.76 2.15
CA GLY A 84 1.05 -26.67 1.02
C GLY A 84 1.29 -25.97 -0.31
N ALA A 85 1.22 -24.63 -0.36
CA ALA A 85 1.52 -23.88 -1.58
C ALA A 85 3.01 -23.98 -1.92
N VAL A 86 3.32 -24.07 -3.22
CA VAL A 86 4.72 -24.09 -3.71
C VAL A 86 5.46 -22.82 -3.30
N LEU A 87 4.76 -21.67 -3.30
CA LEU A 87 5.23 -20.39 -2.81
C LEU A 87 4.17 -19.83 -1.84
N PRO A 88 4.29 -20.09 -0.53
CA PRO A 88 3.30 -19.64 0.45
C PRO A 88 3.23 -18.12 0.61
N THR A 89 4.34 -17.43 0.39
CA THR A 89 4.50 -15.98 0.61
C THR A 89 5.18 -15.33 -0.59
N LEU A 90 4.97 -14.03 -0.78
CA LEU A 90 5.56 -13.29 -1.90
C LEU A 90 6.97 -12.78 -1.57
N GLU A 91 7.25 -12.51 -0.29
CA GLU A 91 8.55 -12.08 0.22
C GLU A 91 9.18 -10.93 -0.58
N LEU A 92 8.38 -9.88 -0.85
CA LEU A 92 8.77 -8.77 -1.71
C LEU A 92 9.51 -7.64 -0.99
N ALA A 93 10.53 -7.12 -1.67
CA ALA A 93 11.22 -5.86 -1.38
C ALA A 93 11.64 -5.17 -2.70
N GLN A 94 11.91 -3.87 -2.65
CA GLN A 94 12.30 -3.07 -3.82
C GLN A 94 13.82 -3.09 -4.07
N SER A 95 14.60 -2.80 -3.03
CA SER A 95 16.06 -2.72 -3.08
C SER A 95 16.63 -2.77 -1.66
N PRO A 96 17.86 -3.25 -1.45
CA PRO A 96 18.48 -3.23 -0.12
C PRO A 96 18.37 -1.84 0.54
N PRO A 97 17.95 -1.74 1.81
CA PRO A 97 17.79 -0.46 2.47
C PRO A 97 19.13 0.26 2.57
N LYS A 98 19.15 1.54 2.20
CA LYS A 98 20.25 2.43 2.58
C LYS A 98 20.29 2.53 4.11
N ARG A 99 21.49 2.73 4.67
CA ARG A 99 21.61 3.01 6.11
C ARG A 99 21.02 4.38 6.44
N GLY A 100 20.39 4.49 7.61
CA GLY A 100 19.87 5.76 8.13
C GLY A 100 18.45 6.09 7.66
N ALA A 101 18.17 7.39 7.58
CA ALA A 101 16.85 7.93 7.31
C ALA A 101 16.92 9.07 6.27
N GLY A 102 15.82 9.27 5.55
CA GLY A 102 15.67 10.42 4.65
C GLY A 102 15.54 11.74 5.44
N GLY A 103 15.71 12.88 4.74
CA GLY A 103 15.60 14.21 5.34
C GLY A 103 14.24 14.55 5.98
N ASN A 104 13.22 13.72 5.76
CA ASN A 104 11.92 13.82 6.41
C ASN A 104 11.82 13.05 7.74
N GLY A 105 12.92 12.44 8.20
CA GLY A 105 13.00 11.66 9.43
C GLY A 105 12.36 10.27 9.35
N VAL A 106 12.30 9.69 8.15
CA VAL A 106 11.75 8.32 7.92
C VAL A 106 12.88 7.37 7.58
N SER A 107 12.97 6.27 8.33
CA SER A 107 13.94 5.19 8.13
C SER A 107 13.84 4.62 6.72
N HIS A 108 14.99 4.41 6.07
CA HIS A 108 15.05 3.81 4.74
C HIS A 108 14.58 2.35 4.69
N VAL A 109 14.44 1.69 5.85
CA VAL A 109 13.82 0.37 5.93
C VAL A 109 12.40 0.40 5.35
N TYR A 110 11.64 1.48 5.63
CA TYR A 110 10.26 1.63 5.16
C TYR A 110 10.13 1.87 3.66
N THR A 111 11.17 2.42 3.02
CA THR A 111 11.19 2.65 1.57
C THR A 111 11.60 1.41 0.77
N SER A 112 12.14 0.39 1.44
CA SER A 112 12.73 -0.78 0.81
C SER A 112 11.89 -2.04 0.90
N HIS A 113 11.19 -2.26 2.02
CA HIS A 113 10.50 -3.52 2.27
C HIS A 113 9.00 -3.39 2.10
N ILE A 114 8.43 -4.30 1.30
CA ILE A 114 6.99 -4.40 1.04
C ILE A 114 6.39 -5.46 1.97
N SER A 115 7.10 -6.57 2.19
CA SER A 115 6.66 -7.69 3.04
C SER A 115 7.28 -7.61 4.42
N TRP A 116 6.49 -7.96 5.43
CA TRP A 116 6.78 -7.81 6.85
C TRP A 116 6.31 -9.05 7.59
N LYS A 117 7.25 -9.83 8.12
CA LYS A 117 6.96 -11.07 8.87
C LYS A 117 6.08 -10.79 10.09
N ASP A 118 6.34 -9.68 10.75
CA ASP A 118 5.56 -9.16 11.86
C ASP A 118 5.61 -7.63 11.87
N ALA A 119 5.02 -7.02 12.89
CA ALA A 119 4.93 -5.58 13.01
C ALA A 119 6.29 -4.85 12.96
N ARG A 120 7.42 -5.50 13.26
CA ARG A 120 8.75 -4.87 13.34
C ARG A 120 9.81 -5.51 12.44
N THR A 121 9.53 -6.70 11.90
CA THR A 121 10.51 -7.50 11.19
C THR A 121 10.27 -7.42 9.68
N PRO A 122 11.10 -6.69 8.91
CA PRO A 122 11.04 -6.76 7.47
C PRO A 122 11.50 -8.14 6.99
N VAL A 123 10.89 -8.61 5.91
CA VAL A 123 11.36 -9.79 5.18
C VAL A 123 12.66 -9.42 4.42
N PRO A 124 13.64 -10.34 4.25
CA PRO A 124 14.84 -10.06 3.45
C PRO A 124 14.54 -9.61 2.01
N ALA A 125 15.34 -8.67 1.51
CA ALA A 125 15.38 -8.24 0.12
C ALA A 125 16.38 -9.05 -0.71
#